data_AF-A0A9Q8YGS9-F1
#
_entry.id   AF-A0A9Q8YGS9-F1
#
_cell.length_a   1.000
_cell.length_b   1.000
_cell.length_c   1.000
_cell.angle_alpha   90.00
_cell.angle_beta   90.00
_cell.angle_gamma   90.00
#
_symmetry.space_group_name_H-M   'P 1'
#
loop_
_entity.id
_entity.type
_entity.pdbx_description
1 polymer ?
#
loop_
_entity_poly.entity_id
_entity_poly.type
_entity_poly.pdbx_seq_one_letter_code
_entity_poly.pdbx_strand_id
1 'polypeptide(L)' 'MISKFILTAKALLPILIAAGLAGCGTAAKEKTAPCKRPANLSSYAPDPRRECGPMTSVNGKAAAAFAAIDAMATE' A
#
# COMPACT_ATOMS: atom_id res chain seq x y z
N MET A 1 -0.45 41.03 -23.63
CA MET A 1 -0.99 39.70 -23.24
C MET A 1 -0.05 38.92 -22.30
N ILE A 2 1.25 38.86 -22.56
CA ILE A 2 2.26 38.12 -21.77
C ILE A 2 2.26 38.49 -20.28
N SER A 3 2.14 39.78 -19.93
CA SER A 3 2.11 40.24 -18.53
C SER A 3 0.93 39.67 -17.72
N LYS A 4 -0.23 39.47 -18.35
CA LYS A 4 -1.43 38.91 -17.70
C LYS A 4 -1.27 37.41 -17.42
N PHE A 5 -0.56 36.69 -18.31
CA PHE A 5 -0.17 35.30 -18.11
C PHE A 5 0.88 35.14 -17.01
N ILE A 6 1.85 36.06 -16.92
CA ILE A 6 2.85 36.05 -15.83
C ILE A 6 2.19 36.34 -14.48
N LEU A 7 1.23 37.27 -14.43
CA LEU A 7 0.51 37.62 -13.21
C LEU A 7 -0.40 36.48 -12.73
N THR A 8 -1.09 35.80 -13.65
CA THR A 8 -1.93 34.63 -13.34
C THR A 8 -1.10 33.41 -12.94
N ALA A 9 0.03 33.16 -13.60
CA ALA A 9 0.96 32.09 -13.22
C ALA A 9 1.57 32.32 -11.82
N LYS A 10 1.95 33.57 -11.50
CA LYS A 10 2.41 33.95 -10.15
C LYS A 10 1.34 33.77 -9.07
N ALA A 11 0.07 33.94 -9.42
CA ALA A 11 -1.04 33.72 -8.49
C ALA A 11 -1.42 32.23 -8.34
N LEU A 12 -1.29 31.44 -9.41
CA LEU A 12 -1.66 30.03 -9.42
C LEU A 12 -0.62 29.14 -8.70
N LEU A 13 0.67 29.46 -8.83
CA LEU A 13 1.76 28.72 -8.21
C LEU A 13 1.64 28.57 -6.67
N PRO A 14 1.38 29.63 -5.88
CA PRO A 14 1.21 29.49 -4.44
C PRO A 14 -0.06 28.69 -4.07
N ILE A 15 -1.11 28.75 -4.89
CA ILE A 15 -2.35 27.98 -4.68
C ILE A 15 -2.09 26.48 -4.88
N LEU A 16 -1.34 26.12 -5.92
CA LEU A 16 -0.94 24.73 -6.18
C LEU A 16 -0.01 24.19 -5.08
N ILE A 17 0.92 25.01 -4.58
CA ILE A 17 1.79 24.64 -3.46
C ILE A 17 0.97 24.45 -2.18
N ALA A 18 0.05 25.36 -1.86
CA ALA A 18 -0.83 25.23 -0.70
C ALA A 18 -1.75 23.99 -0.79
N ALA A 19 -2.31 23.71 -1.96
CA ALA A 19 -3.11 22.51 -2.20
C ALA A 19 -2.29 21.22 -2.11
N GLY A 20 -1.05 21.22 -2.60
CA GLY A 20 -0.12 20.09 -2.48
C GLY A 20 0.32 19.83 -1.04
N LEU A 21 0.52 20.88 -0.23
CA LEU A 21 0.81 20.78 1.19
C LEU A 21 -0.41 20.34 2.02
N ALA A 22 -1.63 20.63 1.56
CA ALA A 22 -2.87 20.16 2.16
C ALA A 22 -3.29 18.74 1.70
N GLY A 23 -2.66 18.21 0.66
CA GLY A 23 -2.95 16.89 0.11
C GLY A 23 -2.34 15.74 0.94
N CYS A 24 -3.21 14.97 1.61
CA CYS A 24 -3.04 13.62 2.19
C CYS A 24 -1.77 13.28 3.01
N GLY A 25 -0.94 14.25 3.36
CA GLY A 25 0.23 14.09 4.22
C GLY A 25 0.02 14.56 5.66
N THR A 26 -1.20 14.96 6.04
CA THR A 26 -1.55 15.01 7.46
C THR A 26 -1.60 13.56 7.93
N ALA A 27 -0.42 13.06 8.30
CA ALA A 27 -0.27 11.88 9.11
C ALA A 27 -1.39 11.96 10.13
N ALA A 28 -2.34 11.02 10.05
CA ALA A 28 -3.32 10.87 11.11
C ALA A 28 -2.48 10.89 12.38
N LYS A 29 -2.64 11.95 13.18
CA LYS A 29 -1.95 12.13 14.47
C LYS A 29 -2.51 11.14 15.48
N GLU A 30 -2.96 10.00 15.01
CA GLU A 30 -3.01 8.77 15.73
C GLU A 30 -1.58 8.22 15.73
N LYS A 31 -0.75 8.71 16.67
CA LYS A 31 0.39 7.92 17.18
C LYS A 31 -0.05 6.58 17.79
N THR A 32 -1.35 6.31 17.75
CA THR A 32 -2.04 5.07 17.96
C THR A 32 -3.05 4.91 16.83
N ALA A 33 -2.61 4.69 15.57
CA ALA A 33 -3.52 4.12 14.57
C ALA A 33 -4.28 3.01 15.29
N PRO A 34 -5.63 2.97 15.30
CA PRO A 34 -6.34 2.10 16.21
C PRO A 34 -5.85 0.67 15.97
N CYS A 35 -5.00 0.19 16.89
CA CYS A 35 -4.77 -1.22 17.12
C CYS A 35 -6.08 -1.91 17.52
N LYS A 36 -7.20 -1.17 17.55
CA LYS A 36 -8.56 -1.65 17.55
C LYS A 36 -8.85 -2.37 16.23
N ARG A 37 -8.28 -3.57 16.17
CA ARG A 37 -8.63 -4.68 15.29
C ARG A 37 -10.15 -4.70 15.12
N PRO A 38 -10.69 -4.38 13.93
CA PRO A 38 -12.11 -4.42 13.70
C PRO A 38 -12.61 -5.84 13.96
N ALA A 39 -13.54 -5.97 14.91
CA ALA A 39 -14.04 -7.27 15.35
C ALA A 39 -14.75 -8.07 14.24
N ASN A 40 -15.09 -7.39 13.13
CA ASN A 40 -16.00 -7.90 12.11
C ASN A 40 -15.29 -8.21 10.78
N LEU A 41 -13.97 -8.00 10.68
CA LEU A 41 -13.23 -8.37 9.48
C LEU A 41 -12.85 -9.85 9.58
N SER A 42 -13.14 -10.60 8.52
CA SER A 42 -12.80 -12.03 8.41
C SER A 42 -11.30 -12.30 8.55
N SER A 43 -10.44 -11.35 8.16
CA SER A 43 -8.98 -11.41 8.35
C SER A 43 -8.58 -11.51 9.83
N TYR A 44 -9.49 -11.18 10.73
CA TYR A 44 -9.25 -11.15 12.17
C TYR A 44 -10.01 -12.21 12.95
N ALA A 45 -10.88 -12.98 12.29
CA ALA A 45 -11.50 -14.15 12.88
C ALA A 45 -10.40 -15.12 13.38
N PRO A 46 -10.66 -15.88 14.46
CA PRO A 46 -9.78 -16.99 14.83
C PRO A 46 -9.54 -17.86 13.60
N ASP A 47 -8.28 -18.16 13.29
CA ASP A 47 -7.97 -19.06 12.18
C ASP A 47 -8.64 -20.41 12.51
N PRO A 48 -9.59 -20.88 11.68
CA PRO A 48 -10.24 -22.17 11.91
C PRO A 48 -9.27 -23.34 11.74
N ARG A 49 -8.08 -23.08 11.18
CA ARG A 49 -7.00 -24.06 11.10
C ARG A 49 -6.46 -24.34 12.50
N ARG A 50 -6.11 -25.60 12.75
CA ARG A 50 -5.36 -25.99 13.95
C ARG A 50 -4.02 -25.24 13.95
N GLU A 51 -3.39 -25.10 15.12
CA GLU A 51 -2.06 -24.49 15.23
C GLU A 51 -1.16 -24.95 14.09
N CYS A 52 -0.71 -23.99 13.29
CA CYS A 52 0.23 -24.25 12.21
C CYS A 52 1.47 -24.89 12.86
N GLY A 53 1.78 -26.12 12.45
CA GLY A 53 2.97 -26.81 12.92
C GLY A 53 4.26 -26.03 12.64
N PRO A 54 5.43 -26.59 12.99
CA PRO A 54 6.71 -25.93 12.72
C PRO A 54 6.81 -25.53 11.25
N MET A 55 7.31 -24.31 11.03
CA MET A 55 7.47 -23.76 9.68
C MET A 55 8.32 -24.71 8.83
N THR A 56 7.80 -25.09 7.67
CA THR A 56 8.48 -25.99 6.73
C THR A 56 8.78 -25.28 5.41
N SER A 57 9.85 -25.70 4.74
CA SER A 57 10.11 -25.25 3.37
C SER A 57 9.06 -25.85 2.44
N VAL A 58 8.23 -24.98 1.85
CA VAL A 58 7.23 -25.38 0.86
C VAL A 58 7.90 -25.82 -0.44
N ASN A 59 9.06 -25.23 -0.77
CA ASN A 59 9.84 -25.53 -1.96
C ASN A 59 11.17 -26.21 -1.58
N GLY A 60 11.11 -27.50 -1.28
CA GLY A 60 12.30 -28.29 -0.89
C GLY A 60 13.43 -28.27 -1.93
N LYS A 61 13.11 -27.99 -3.21
CA LYS A 61 14.07 -27.74 -4.29
C LYS A 61 13.65 -26.51 -5.08
N ALA A 62 14.33 -25.39 -4.84
CA ALA A 62 14.02 -24.12 -5.50
C ALA A 62 14.01 -24.23 -7.04
N ALA A 63 14.96 -24.96 -7.63
CA ALA A 63 15.03 -25.17 -9.07
C ALA A 63 13.77 -25.82 -9.66
N ALA A 64 13.18 -26.79 -8.96
CA ALA A 64 11.96 -27.44 -9.41
C ALA A 64 10.74 -26.51 -9.30
N ALA A 65 10.70 -25.67 -8.26
CA ALA A 65 9.63 -24.68 -8.09
C ALA A 65 9.69 -23.60 -9.19
N PHE A 66 10.88 -23.10 -9.52
CA PHE A 66 11.04 -22.13 -10.61
C PHE A 66 10.69 -22.72 -11.98
N ALA A 67 11.13 -23.95 -12.27
CA ALA A 67 10.76 -24.61 -13.53
C ALA A 67 9.23 -24.78 -13.68
N ALA A 68 8.51 -25.05 -12.60
CA ALA A 68 7.04 -25.14 -12.62
C ALA A 68 6.36 -23.78 -12.86
N ILE A 69 6.91 -22.69 -12.30
CA ILE A 69 6.42 -21.32 -12.53
C ILE A 69 6.62 -20.94 -14.00
N ASP A 70 7.81 -21.23 -14.54
CA ASP A 70 8.14 -20.92 -15.94
C ASP A 70 7.21 -21.67 -16.91
N ALA A 71 6.90 -22.93 -16.63
CA ALA A 71 5.97 -23.72 -17.45
C ALA A 71 4.54 -23.13 -17.47
N MET A 72 4.04 -22.61 -16.33
CA MET A 72 2.74 -21.96 -16.25
C MET A 72 2.69 -20.61 -16.97
N ALA A 73 3.82 -19.90 -17.08
CA ALA A 73 3.90 -18.60 -17.73
C ALA A 73 3.86 -18.68 -19.27
N THR A 74 4.04 -19.89 -19.81
CA THR A 74 4.05 -20.16 -21.26
C THR A 74 2.74 -20.73 -21.80
N GLU A 75 1.73 -20.94 -20.94
CA GLU A 75 0.34 -21.25 -21.32
C GLU A 75 -0.46 -19.98 -21.64
#